data_AF-A0A1I5YGV8-F1
#
_entry.id   AF-A0A1I5YGV8-F1
#
_cell.length_a   1.000
_cell.length_b   1.000
_cell.length_c   1.000
_cell.angle_alpha   90.00
_cell.angle_beta   90.00
_cell.angle_gamma   90.00
#
_symmetry.space_group_name_H-M   'P 1'
#
loop_
_entity.id
_entity.type
_entity.pdbx_description
1 polymer ?
#
loop_
_entity_poly.entity_id
_entity_poly.type
_entity_poly.pdbx_seq_one_letter_code
_entity_poly.pdbx_strand_id
1 'polypeptide(L)'
;MGFEAVIAAIAETGKAAGRVTGVVRSVDPAAALPDGDAGMPGSRSAGKLAAVKRSWQGKGQATATALDQHAESIAEAAERYRAGDDVARRDLTEAARSVGGRKPV
;
A
#
# COMPACT_ATOMS: atom_id res chain seq x y z
N MET A 1 -1.98 19.88 15.36
CA MET A 1 -2.93 18.77 15.62
C MET A 1 -3.44 18.07 14.36
N GLY A 2 -3.35 18.63 13.14
CA GLY A 2 -4.00 18.05 11.96
C GLY A 2 -3.29 16.85 11.30
N PHE A 3 -1.96 16.89 11.13
CA PHE A 3 -1.23 15.88 10.36
C PHE A 3 -0.92 14.58 11.12
N GLU A 4 -0.81 14.62 12.45
CA GLU A 4 -0.63 13.38 13.24
C GLU A 4 -1.79 12.40 13.08
N ALA A 5 -3.02 12.89 12.98
CA ALA A 5 -4.18 12.03 12.74
C ALA A 5 -4.09 11.34 11.36
N VAL A 6 -3.56 12.04 10.35
CA VAL A 6 -3.33 11.48 9.01
C VAL A 6 -2.21 10.44 9.03
N ILE A 7 -1.11 10.71 9.74
CA ILE A 7 0.01 9.77 9.92
C ILE A 7 -0.44 8.51 10.67
N ALA A 8 -1.25 8.67 11.72
CA ALA A 8 -1.83 7.55 12.45
C ALA A 8 -2.79 6.72 11.57
N ALA A 9 -3.62 7.39 10.76
CA ALA A 9 -4.48 6.73 9.79
C ALA A 9 -3.67 5.97 8.73
N ILE A 10 -2.55 6.53 8.26
CA ILE A 10 -1.63 5.88 7.32
C ILE A 10 -1.01 4.64 7.94
N ALA A 11 -0.51 4.73 9.17
CA ALA A 11 0.08 3.58 9.87
C ALA A 11 -0.93 2.45 10.05
N GLU A 12 -2.18 2.78 10.38
CA GLU A 12 -3.23 1.78 10.56
C GLU A 12 -3.73 1.21 9.23
N THR A 13 -3.74 2.02 8.17
CA THR A 13 -4.00 1.56 6.80
C THR A 13 -2.91 0.62 6.32
N GLY A 14 -1.64 0.89 6.62
CA GLY A 14 -0.52 0.01 6.31
C GLY A 14 -0.63 -1.35 7.02
N LYS A 15 -1.01 -1.37 8.31
CA LYS A 15 -1.29 -2.63 9.02
C LYS A 15 -2.48 -3.38 8.42
N ALA A 16 -3.55 -2.69 8.06
CA ALA A 16 -4.70 -3.29 7.41
C ALA A 16 -4.33 -3.87 6.03
N ALA A 17 -3.56 -3.13 5.24
CA ALA A 17 -3.03 -3.59 3.95
C ALA A 17 -2.15 -4.83 4.13
N GLY A 18 -1.27 -4.85 5.13
CA GLY A 18 -0.44 -6.02 5.47
C GLY A 18 -1.25 -7.27 5.82
N ARG A 19 -2.36 -7.11 6.57
CA ARG A 19 -3.29 -8.22 6.85
C ARG A 19 -3.96 -8.73 5.57
N VAL A 20 -4.38 -7.81 4.70
CA VAL A 20 -5.02 -8.16 3.41
C VAL A 20 -4.02 -8.82 2.46
N THR A 21 -2.79 -8.32 2.36
CA THR A 21 -1.76 -8.95 1.52
C THR A 21 -1.38 -10.33 2.01
N GLY A 22 -1.32 -10.56 3.33
CA GLY A 22 -1.15 -11.91 3.90
C GLY A 22 -2.23 -12.89 3.44
N VAL A 23 -3.50 -12.47 3.50
CA VAL A 23 -4.64 -13.28 3.01
C VAL A 23 -4.55 -13.47 1.50
N VAL A 24 -4.31 -12.42 0.72
CA VAL A 24 -4.25 -12.48 -0.74
C VAL A 24 -3.11 -13.36 -1.23
N ARG A 25 -1.95 -13.36 -0.56
CA ARG A 25 -0.83 -14.27 -0.88
C ARG A 25 -1.15 -15.74 -0.57
N SER A 26 -2.00 -16.00 0.42
CA SER A 26 -2.41 -17.37 0.76
C SER A 26 -3.41 -17.97 -0.24
N VAL A 27 -4.05 -17.13 -1.07
CA VAL A 27 -4.98 -17.58 -2.11
C VAL A 27 -4.20 -17.80 -3.40
N ASP A 28 -4.24 -19.02 -3.91
CA ASP A 28 -3.92 -19.32 -5.30
C ASP A 28 -5.23 -19.44 -6.10
N PRO A 29 -5.65 -18.38 -6.82
CA PRO A 29 -6.91 -18.41 -7.57
C PRO A 29 -6.88 -19.44 -8.70
N ALA A 30 -5.69 -19.81 -9.19
CA ALA A 30 -5.56 -20.84 -10.22
C ALA A 30 -5.76 -22.24 -9.63
N ALA A 31 -5.35 -22.48 -8.37
CA ALA A 31 -5.58 -23.74 -7.68
C ALA A 31 -7.07 -24.00 -7.37
N ALA A 32 -7.87 -22.94 -7.25
CA ALA A 32 -9.32 -23.06 -7.04
C ALA A 32 -10.08 -23.54 -8.30
N LEU A 33 -9.45 -23.50 -9.48
CA LEU A 33 -10.08 -23.94 -10.73
C LEU A 33 -9.84 -25.45 -10.94
N PRO A 34 -10.91 -26.23 -11.18
CA PRO A 34 -10.78 -27.66 -11.46
C PRO A 34 -9.95 -27.87 -12.73
N ASP A 35 -9.22 -28.98 -12.78
CA ASP A 35 -8.58 -29.40 -14.01
C ASP A 35 -9.66 -29.90 -14.97
N GLY A 36 -9.83 -29.19 -16.09
CA GLY A 36 -10.79 -29.56 -17.11
C GLY A 36 -10.33 -30.84 -17.78
N ASP A 37 -10.99 -31.95 -17.45
CA ASP A 37 -10.62 -33.26 -17.97
C ASP A 37 -10.77 -33.30 -19.49
N ALA A 38 -9.67 -33.58 -20.21
CA ALA A 38 -9.61 -33.47 -21.67
C ALA A 38 -10.53 -34.48 -22.40
N GLY A 39 -11.11 -35.44 -21.68
CA GLY A 39 -12.04 -36.44 -22.18
C GLY A 39 -13.53 -36.04 -22.16
N MET A 40 -13.91 -34.92 -21.54
CA MET A 40 -15.33 -34.53 -21.46
C MET A 40 -15.86 -33.89 -22.76
N PRO A 41 -17.11 -34.21 -23.20
CA PRO A 41 -17.73 -33.56 -24.35
C PRO A 41 -17.80 -32.05 -24.16
N GLY A 42 -17.03 -31.30 -24.96
CA GLY A 42 -16.88 -29.83 -24.82
C GLY A 42 -15.45 -29.32 -24.77
N SER A 43 -14.50 -29.94 -25.47
CA SER A 43 -13.05 -29.64 -25.47
C SER A 43 -12.66 -28.16 -25.61
N ARG A 44 -13.49 -27.33 -26.26
CA ARG A 44 -13.30 -25.86 -26.30
C ARG A 44 -13.42 -25.21 -24.93
N SER A 45 -14.29 -25.71 -24.06
CA SER A 45 -14.48 -25.23 -22.68
C SER A 45 -13.28 -25.58 -21.80
N ALA A 46 -12.70 -26.77 -21.97
CA ALA A 46 -11.46 -27.15 -21.28
C ALA A 46 -10.28 -26.25 -21.67
N GLY A 47 -10.14 -25.93 -22.97
CA GLY A 47 -9.13 -24.97 -23.45
C GLY A 47 -9.33 -23.56 -22.90
N LYS A 48 -10.57 -23.07 -22.82
CA LYS A 48 -10.89 -21.78 -22.21
C LYS A 48 -10.62 -21.77 -20.70
N LEU A 49 -10.94 -22.86 -19.99
CA LEU A 49 -10.65 -23.00 -18.56
C LEU A 49 -9.15 -22.98 -18.28
N ALA A 50 -8.36 -23.68 -19.12
CA ALA A 50 -6.90 -23.63 -19.04
C ALA A 50 -6.36 -22.21 -19.29
N ALA A 51 -6.94 -21.45 -20.22
CA ALA A 51 -6.57 -20.06 -20.46
C ALA A 51 -6.90 -19.16 -19.26
N VAL A 52 -8.06 -19.33 -18.62
CA VAL A 52 -8.43 -18.61 -17.40
C VAL A 52 -7.47 -18.95 -16.26
N LYS A 53 -7.20 -20.24 -16.02
CA LYS A 53 -6.25 -20.72 -15.00
C LYS A 53 -4.86 -20.12 -15.19
N ARG A 54 -4.37 -20.09 -16.43
CA ARG A 54 -3.09 -19.47 -16.79
C ARG A 54 -3.09 -17.95 -16.60
N SER A 55 -4.22 -17.28 -16.85
CA SER A 55 -4.35 -15.84 -16.61
C SER A 55 -4.41 -15.48 -15.12
N TRP A 56 -4.86 -16.41 -14.27
CA TRP A 56 -5.00 -16.21 -12.83
C TRP A 56 -3.77 -16.63 -12.03
N GLN A 57 -2.90 -17.45 -12.62
CA GLN A 57 -1.59 -17.77 -12.05
C GLN A 57 -0.81 -16.48 -11.75
N GLY A 58 -0.34 -16.38 -10.51
CA GLY A 58 0.48 -15.25 -10.06
C GLY A 58 -0.28 -13.94 -9.82
N LYS A 59 -1.58 -13.84 -10.14
CA LYS A 59 -2.36 -12.60 -9.89
C LYS A 59 -2.44 -12.26 -8.41
N GLY A 60 -2.63 -13.24 -7.53
CA GLY A 60 -2.61 -13.03 -6.08
C GLY A 60 -1.30 -12.40 -5.61
N GLN A 61 -0.16 -12.94 -6.06
CA GLN A 61 1.15 -12.40 -5.74
C GLN A 61 1.36 -10.99 -6.32
N ALA A 62 0.95 -10.74 -7.56
CA ALA A 62 1.05 -9.42 -8.20
C ALA A 62 0.21 -8.36 -7.47
N THR A 63 -1.02 -8.71 -7.06
CA THR A 63 -1.88 -7.83 -6.25
C THR A 63 -1.26 -7.55 -4.88
N ALA A 64 -0.68 -8.56 -4.24
CA ALA A 64 0.00 -8.36 -2.96
C ALA A 64 1.19 -7.41 -3.09
N THR A 65 2.04 -7.59 -4.10
CA THR A 65 3.17 -6.68 -4.36
C THR A 65 2.71 -5.25 -4.62
N ALA A 66 1.62 -5.05 -5.38
CA ALA A 66 1.10 -3.71 -5.64
C ALA A 66 0.58 -3.01 -4.37
N LEU A 67 -0.06 -3.76 -3.47
CA LEU A 67 -0.50 -3.24 -2.18
C LEU A 67 0.67 -2.88 -1.26
N ASP A 68 1.73 -3.70 -1.25
CA ASP A 68 2.94 -3.41 -0.47
C ASP A 68 3.63 -2.12 -0.97
N GLN A 69 3.80 -1.98 -2.29
CA GLN A 69 4.35 -0.76 -2.91
C GLN A 69 3.51 0.49 -2.60
N HIS A 70 2.18 0.35 -2.59
CA HIS A 70 1.30 1.46 -2.24
C HIS A 70 1.45 1.87 -0.78
N ALA A 71 1.54 0.90 0.13
CA ALA A 71 1.77 1.16 1.55
C ALA A 71 3.11 1.86 1.80
N GLU A 72 4.18 1.42 1.12
CA GLU A 72 5.50 2.06 1.18
C GLU A 72 5.46 3.52 0.68
N SER A 73 4.82 3.76 -0.47
CA SER A 73 4.70 5.11 -1.06
C SER A 73 3.98 6.08 -0.12
N ILE A 74 2.90 5.63 0.52
CA ILE A 74 2.16 6.45 1.49
C ILE A 74 3.00 6.68 2.76
N ALA A 75 3.73 5.67 3.24
CA ALA A 75 4.62 5.82 4.39
C ALA A 75 5.74 6.84 4.13
N GLU A 76 6.37 6.80 2.96
CA GLU A 76 7.36 7.80 2.55
C GLU A 76 6.77 9.21 2.48
N ALA A 77 5.56 9.35 1.93
CA ALA A 77 4.88 10.63 1.89
C ALA A 77 4.65 11.18 3.31
N ALA A 78 4.23 10.33 4.25
CA ALA A 78 4.04 10.71 5.65
C ALA A 78 5.34 11.16 6.32
N GLU A 79 6.46 10.49 6.07
CA GLU A 79 7.78 10.90 6.58
C GLU A 79 8.22 12.25 6.00
N ARG A 80 8.02 12.47 4.70
CA ARG A 80 8.31 13.77 4.06
C ARG A 80 7.50 14.90 4.66
N TYR A 81 6.21 14.69 4.94
CA TYR A 81 5.38 15.68 5.63
C TYR A 81 5.85 15.96 7.05
N ARG A 82 6.20 14.93 7.84
CA ARG A 82 6.75 15.12 9.19
C ARG A 82 8.04 15.93 9.19
N ALA A 83 8.96 15.59 8.29
CA ALA A 83 10.22 16.32 8.15
C ALA A 83 10.00 17.79 7.77
N GLY A 84 9.05 18.06 6.88
CA GLY A 84 8.67 19.43 6.50
C GLY A 84 8.06 20.22 7.66
N ASP A 85 7.13 19.63 8.41
CA ASP A 85 6.52 20.25 9.59
C ASP A 85 7.57 20.53 10.68
N ASP A 86 8.53 19.63 10.88
CA ASP A 86 9.61 19.83 11.85
C ASP A 86 10.55 20.98 11.46
N VAL A 87 10.87 21.11 10.17
CA VAL A 87 11.66 22.25 9.65
C VAL A 87 10.89 23.55 9.82
N ALA A 88 9.63 23.60 9.37
CA ALA A 88 8.79 24.79 9.52
C ALA A 88 8.63 25.22 10.98
N ARG A 89 8.48 24.26 11.90
CA ARG A 89 8.41 24.52 13.34
C ARG A 89 9.72 25.06 13.91
N ARG A 90 10.87 24.56 13.45
CA ARG A 90 12.20 25.09 13.83
C ARG A 90 12.37 26.52 13.34
N ASP A 91 12.07 26.79 12.08
CA ASP A 91 12.17 28.12 11.48
C ASP A 91 11.28 29.13 12.20
N LEU A 92 10.04 28.76 12.52
CA LEU A 92 9.14 29.61 13.30
C LEU A 92 9.67 29.87 14.73
N THR A 93 10.27 28.86 15.36
CA THR A 93 10.86 29.00 16.71
C THR A 93 12.09 29.91 16.70
N GLU A 94 12.91 29.82 15.66
CA GLU A 94 14.08 30.67 15.45
C GLU A 94 13.70 32.11 15.10
N ALA A 95 12.70 32.30 14.23
CA ALA A 95 12.13 33.60 13.91
C ALA A 95 11.52 34.27 15.15
N ALA A 96 10.78 33.53 15.99
CA ALA A 96 10.22 34.06 17.22
C ALA A 96 11.30 34.51 18.22
N ARG A 97 12.45 33.80 18.29
CA ARG A 97 13.60 34.21 19.10
C ARG A 97 14.29 35.47 18.57
N SER A 98 14.38 35.65 17.26
CA SER A 98 15.02 36.84 16.67
C SER A 98 14.19 38.11 16.88
N VAL A 99 12.85 38.00 16.84
CA VAL A 99 11.93 39.12 17.08
C VAL A 99 11.95 39.59 18.54
N GLY A 100 12.15 38.69 19.51
CA GLY A 100 12.24 39.03 20.94
C GLY A 100 13.56 39.69 21.38
N GLY A 101 14.60 39.68 20.54
CA GLY A 101 15.94 40.20 20.87
C GLY A 101 16.17 41.68 20.58
N ARG A 102 15.23 42.37 19.89
CA ARG A 102 15.40 43.77 19.51
C ARG A 102 14.78 44.69 20.57
N LYS A 103 15.51 44.94 21.65
CA LYS A 103 15.25 46.10 22.52
C LYS A 103 15.64 47.36 21.75
N PRO A 104 14.73 48.34 21.56
CA PRO A 104 15.10 49.59 20.92
C PRO A 104 16.02 50.37 21.88
N VAL A 105 17.13 50.88 21.34
CA VAL A 105 17.96 51.93 21.94
C VAL A 105 17.45 53.29 21.51
#